data_AF-X0UGA1-F1
#
_entry.id   AF-X0UGA1-F1
#
_cell.length_a   1.000
_cell.length_b   1.000
_cell.length_c   1.000
_cell.angle_alpha   90.00
_cell.angle_beta   90.00
_cell.angle_gamma   90.00
#
_symmetry.space_group_name_H-M   'P 1'
#
loop_
_entity.id
_entity.type
_entity.pdbx_description
1 polymer ?
#
loop_
_entity_poly.entity_id
_entity_poly.type
_entity_poly.pdbx_seq_one_letter_code
_entity_poly.pdbx_strand_id
1 'polypeptide(L)'
;LEGKFLSLQPAIEKIALELYKTDPKLMVQYLTNYSVSQGEQVVKRWIELGEYLLTKYNDGYVKDDRGRPRGLGYPSEWLKKVLKSKPKQFKLPKWGKEKKS
;
A
#
# COMPACT_ATOMS: atom_id res chain seq x y z
N LEU A 1 0.98 -0.88 -14.26
CA LEU A 1 0.90 -2.31 -14.62
C LEU A 1 -0.17 -2.52 -15.69
N GLU A 2 -1.42 -2.16 -15.40
CA GLU A 2 -2.57 -2.32 -16.31
C GLU A 2 -2.35 -1.77 -17.73
N GLY A 3 -1.86 -0.53 -17.87
CA GLY A 3 -1.60 0.05 -19.19
C GLY A 3 -0.60 -0.75 -20.03
N LYS A 4 0.42 -1.35 -19.38
CA LYS A 4 1.40 -2.21 -20.05
C LYS A 4 0.73 -3.52 -20.51
N PHE A 5 -0.11 -4.12 -19.67
CA PHE A 5 -0.84 -5.34 -20.02
C PHE A 5 -1.73 -5.11 -21.24
N LEU A 6 -2.51 -4.03 -21.24
CA LEU A 6 -3.37 -3.66 -22.37
C LEU A 6 -2.57 -3.40 -23.65
N SER A 7 -1.42 -2.72 -23.54
CA SER A 7 -0.59 -2.44 -24.72
C SER A 7 0.05 -3.69 -25.34
N LEU A 8 0.34 -4.71 -24.52
CA LEU A 8 1.00 -5.94 -24.97
C LEU A 8 0.01 -7.03 -25.39
N GLN A 9 -1.24 -6.94 -24.95
CA GLN A 9 -2.31 -7.91 -25.23
C GLN A 9 -2.38 -8.33 -26.72
N PRO A 10 -2.35 -7.40 -27.71
CA PRO A 10 -2.44 -7.80 -29.11
C PRO A 10 -1.24 -8.63 -29.59
N ALA A 11 -0.04 -8.37 -29.05
CA ALA A 11 1.16 -9.12 -29.40
C ALA A 11 1.14 -10.54 -28.81
N ILE A 12 0.67 -10.67 -27.57
CA ILE A 12 0.49 -11.97 -26.89
C ILE A 12 -0.54 -12.82 -27.65
N GLU A 13 -1.66 -12.23 -28.04
CA GLU A 13 -2.73 -12.92 -28.80
C GLU A 13 -2.23 -13.37 -30.18
N LYS A 14 -1.46 -12.53 -30.87
CA LYS A 14 -0.85 -12.92 -32.15
C LYS A 14 0.07 -14.14 -31.99
N ILE A 15 0.93 -14.16 -30.97
CA ILE A 15 1.83 -15.29 -30.70
C ILE A 15 1.01 -16.55 -30.37
N ALA A 16 -0.02 -16.43 -29.55
CA ALA A 16 -0.90 -17.54 -29.19
C ALA A 16 -1.60 -18.15 -30.43
N LEU A 17 -2.07 -17.31 -31.35
CA LEU A 17 -2.68 -17.75 -32.60
C LEU A 17 -1.68 -18.47 -33.53
N GLU A 18 -0.44 -18.00 -33.62
CA GLU A 18 0.59 -18.69 -34.41
C GLU A 18 0.99 -20.04 -33.77
N LEU A 19 1.08 -20.10 -32.44
CA LEU A 19 1.32 -21.36 -31.73
C LEU A 19 0.18 -22.36 -31.95
N TYR A 20 -1.07 -21.88 -31.94
CA TYR A 20 -2.25 -22.72 -32.18
C TYR A 20 -2.22 -23.41 -33.55
N LYS A 21 -1.76 -22.69 -34.59
CA LYS A 21 -1.61 -23.26 -35.94
C LYS A 21 -0.58 -24.39 -36.00
N THR A 22 0.42 -24.36 -35.11
CA THR A 22 1.49 -25.36 -35.06
C THR A 22 1.11 -26.53 -34.16
N ASP A 23 0.81 -26.26 -32.90
CA ASP A 23 0.35 -27.23 -31.90
C ASP A 23 -0.53 -26.51 -30.87
N PRO A 24 -1.84 -26.85 -30.80
CA PRO A 24 -2.74 -26.31 -29.79
C PRO A 24 -2.25 -26.46 -28.34
N LYS A 25 -1.45 -27.48 -28.03
CA LYS A 25 -0.87 -27.65 -26.67
C LYS A 25 0.14 -26.56 -26.35
N LEU A 26 0.95 -26.12 -27.32
CA LEU A 26 1.90 -25.03 -27.13
C LEU A 26 1.20 -23.70 -26.86
N MET A 27 0.06 -23.43 -27.52
CA MET A 27 -0.77 -22.26 -27.20
C MET A 27 -1.27 -22.30 -25.75
N VAL A 28 -1.82 -23.43 -25.30
CA VAL A 28 -2.32 -23.59 -23.93
C VAL A 28 -1.20 -23.38 -22.92
N GLN A 29 -0.04 -24.00 -23.13
CA GLN A 29 1.11 -23.83 -22.26
C GLN A 29 1.60 -22.37 -22.23
N TYR A 30 1.68 -21.71 -23.39
CA TYR A 30 2.09 -20.32 -23.50
C TYR A 30 1.16 -19.37 -22.74
N LEU A 31 -0.16 -19.46 -22.96
CA LEU A 31 -1.15 -18.61 -22.28
C LEU A 31 -1.20 -18.87 -20.78
N THR A 32 -1.02 -20.13 -20.35
CA THR A 32 -0.94 -20.49 -18.93
C THR A 32 0.27 -19.83 -18.28
N ASN A 33 1.46 -20.00 -18.87
CA ASN A 33 2.70 -19.41 -18.36
C ASN A 33 2.63 -17.87 -18.35
N TYR A 34 2.09 -17.27 -19.41
CA TYR A 34 1.85 -15.83 -19.46
C TYR A 34 0.95 -15.38 -18.31
N SER A 35 -0.20 -16.02 -18.10
CA SER A 35 -1.16 -15.65 -17.06
C SER A 35 -0.55 -15.75 -15.65
N VAL A 36 0.18 -16.84 -15.37
CA VAL A 36 0.91 -17.02 -14.10
C VAL A 36 1.93 -15.89 -13.91
N SER A 37 2.76 -15.61 -14.93
CA SER A 37 3.79 -14.57 -14.84
C SER A 37 3.21 -13.15 -14.62
N GLN A 38 2.05 -12.83 -15.18
CA GLN A 38 1.39 -11.54 -14.93
C GLN A 38 0.82 -11.49 -13.50
N GLY A 39 0.22 -12.60 -13.03
CA GLY A 39 -0.26 -12.72 -11.66
C GLY A 39 0.85 -12.52 -10.62
N GLU A 40 1.98 -13.20 -10.80
CA GLU A 40 3.15 -13.06 -9.93
C GLU A 40 3.69 -11.62 -9.88
N GLN A 41 3.75 -10.93 -11.03
CA GLN A 41 4.17 -9.53 -11.08
C GLN A 41 3.22 -8.62 -10.29
N VAL A 42 1.91 -8.85 -10.37
CA VAL A 42 0.93 -8.08 -9.60
C VAL A 42 1.14 -8.32 -8.11
N VAL A 43 1.20 -9.58 -7.67
CA VAL A 43 1.41 -9.94 -6.26
C VAL A 43 2.69 -9.30 -5.73
N LYS A 44 3.81 -9.43 -6.46
CA LYS A 44 5.08 -8.80 -6.08
C LYS A 44 4.92 -7.29 -5.89
N ARG A 45 4.27 -6.60 -6.82
CA ARG A 45 4.09 -5.15 -6.72
C ARG A 45 3.21 -4.75 -5.53
N TRP A 46 2.22 -5.55 -5.19
CA TRP A 46 1.36 -5.32 -4.02
C TRP A 46 2.13 -5.52 -2.71
N ILE A 47 3.02 -6.52 -2.64
CA ILE A 47 3.89 -6.72 -1.48
C ILE A 47 4.81 -5.51 -1.30
N GLU A 48 5.50 -5.07 -2.36
CA GLU A 48 6.37 -3.87 -2.32
C GLU A 48 5.62 -2.62 -1.85
N LEU A 49 4.37 -2.45 -2.32
CA LEU A 49 3.51 -1.34 -1.88
C LEU A 49 3.18 -1.47 -0.38
N GLY A 50 2.82 -2.67 0.08
CA GLY A 50 2.55 -2.94 1.50
C GLY A 50 3.76 -2.63 2.39
N GLU A 51 4.94 -3.10 2.00
CA GLU A 51 6.20 -2.81 2.69
C GLU A 51 6.49 -1.31 2.75
N TYR A 52 6.27 -0.59 1.65
CA TYR A 52 6.42 0.86 1.62
C TYR A 52 5.45 1.57 2.57
N LEU A 53 4.18 1.18 2.57
CA LEU A 53 3.17 1.78 3.45
C LEU A 53 3.48 1.51 4.92
N LEU A 54 3.85 0.28 5.27
CA LEU A 54 4.26 -0.08 6.62
C LEU A 54 5.50 0.73 7.04
N THR A 55 6.56 0.72 6.24
CA THR A 55 7.79 1.45 6.56
C THR A 55 7.57 2.95 6.73
N LYS A 56 6.60 3.52 6.00
CA LYS A 56 6.33 4.95 6.03
C LYS A 56 5.36 5.40 7.13
N TYR A 57 4.43 4.53 7.54
CA TYR A 57 3.29 4.94 8.39
C TYR A 57 3.09 4.09 9.65
N ASN A 58 3.83 3.00 9.85
CA ASN A 58 3.59 2.06 10.97
C ASN A 58 3.83 2.68 12.37
N ASP A 59 4.84 3.52 12.53
CA ASP A 59 5.23 4.08 13.84
C ASP A 59 4.76 5.53 14.07
N GLY A 60 4.06 6.13 13.11
CA GLY A 60 3.62 7.53 13.16
C GLY A 60 4.73 8.56 12.91
N TYR A 61 5.95 8.11 12.59
CA TYR A 61 7.06 8.97 12.18
C TYR A 61 7.26 8.93 10.68
N VAL A 62 7.26 10.09 10.03
CA VAL A 62 7.66 10.20 8.63
C VAL A 62 9.10 10.65 8.57
N LYS A 63 9.94 9.89 7.87
CA LYS A 63 11.33 10.27 7.60
C LYS A 63 11.37 11.48 6.66
N ASP A 64 12.13 12.51 7.02
CA ASP A 64 12.41 13.64 6.13
C ASP A 64 13.41 13.26 5.03
N ASP A 65 13.70 14.17 4.09
CA ASP A 65 14.64 13.94 2.98
C ASP A 65 16.08 13.61 3.44
N ARG A 66 16.38 13.73 4.74
CA ARG A 66 17.65 13.38 5.39
C ARG A 66 17.53 12.14 6.28
N GLY A 67 16.41 11.42 6.20
CA GLY A 67 16.16 10.19 6.96
C GLY A 67 15.77 10.39 8.42
N ARG A 68 15.56 11.63 8.87
CA ARG A 68 15.23 11.91 10.28
C ARG A 68 13.73 11.72 10.53
N PRO A 69 13.34 10.90 11.52
CA PRO A 69 11.93 10.67 11.84
C PRO A 69 11.30 11.94 12.41
N ARG A 70 10.16 12.37 11.84
CA ARG A 70 9.31 13.44 12.38
C ARG A 70 7.94 12.89 12.74
N GLY A 71 7.52 13.08 13.99
CA GLY A 71 6.15 12.82 14.40
C GLY A 71 5.26 13.90 13.80
N LEU A 72 4.46 13.56 12.79
CA LEU A 72 3.56 14.53 12.15
C LEU A 72 2.36 14.91 13.05
N GLY A 73 2.15 14.17 14.15
CA GLY A 73 1.01 14.37 15.03
C GLY A 73 -0.33 14.21 14.30
N TYR A 74 -1.44 14.41 15.00
CA TYR A 74 -2.74 14.50 14.35
C TYR A 74 -2.98 15.93 13.84
N PRO A 75 -3.72 16.10 12.72
CA PRO A 75 -4.14 17.43 12.26
C PRO A 75 -4.85 18.23 13.36
N SER A 76 -4.60 19.53 13.43
CA SER A 76 -5.18 20.43 14.44
C SER A 76 -6.72 20.39 14.48
N GLU A 77 -7.36 20.27 13.32
CA GLU A 77 -8.82 20.12 13.22
C GLU A 77 -9.34 18.82 13.82
N TRP A 78 -8.59 17.72 13.66
CA TRP A 78 -8.92 16.46 14.30
C TRP A 78 -8.76 16.55 15.82
N LEU A 79 -7.68 17.18 16.30
CA LEU A 79 -7.46 17.43 17.73
C LEU A 79 -8.60 18.26 18.34
N LYS A 80 -9.05 19.32 17.66
CA LYS A 80 -10.21 20.12 18.08
C LYS A 80 -11.48 19.27 18.17
N LYS A 81 -11.70 18.35 17.22
CA LYS A 81 -12.87 17.45 17.22
C LYS A 81 -12.83 16.47 18.40
N VAL A 82 -11.65 15.91 18.72
CA VAL A 82 -11.45 15.03 19.87
C VAL A 82 -11.65 15.77 21.20
N LEU A 83 -11.15 17.00 21.32
CA LEU A 83 -11.36 17.82 22.51
C LEU A 83 -12.84 18.17 22.71
N LYS A 84 -13.59 18.42 21.62
CA LYS A 84 -15.04 18.63 21.69
C LYS A 84 -15.81 17.38 22.12
N SER A 85 -15.42 16.20 21.62
CA SER A 85 -16.13 14.95 21.94
C SER A 85 -15.80 14.42 23.34
N LYS A 86 -14.60 14.69 23.86
CA LYS A 86 -14.14 14.20 25.17
C LYS A 86 -13.51 15.30 26.02
N PRO A 87 -14.29 16.31 26.46
CA PRO A 87 -13.75 17.53 27.05
C PRO A 87 -13.13 17.36 28.44
N LYS A 88 -13.42 16.27 29.16
CA LYS A 88 -12.89 16.00 30.50
C LYS A 88 -11.70 15.04 30.52
N GLN A 89 -11.49 14.25 29.46
CA GLN A 89 -10.49 13.17 29.44
C GLN A 89 -9.04 13.68 29.44
N PHE A 90 -8.80 14.84 28.82
CA PHE A 90 -7.44 15.40 28.65
C PHE A 90 -7.18 16.63 29.53
N LYS A 91 -8.03 16.88 30.53
CA LYS A 91 -7.80 17.98 31.48
C LYS A 91 -6.69 17.57 32.43
N LEU A 92 -5.64 18.39 32.53
CA LEU A 92 -4.63 18.23 33.55
C LEU A 92 -5.25 18.43 34.94
N PRO A 93 -4.81 17.67 35.95
CA PRO A 93 -5.19 17.94 37.33
C PRO A 93 -4.75 19.35 37.71
N LYS A 94 -5.51 20.00 38.60
CA LYS A 94 -5.10 21.31 39.12
C LYS A 94 -3.80 21.16 39.90
N TRP A 95 -2.74 21.79 39.41
CA TRP A 95 -1.45 21.85 40.10
C TRP A 95 -1.66 22.36 41.53
N GLY A 96 -1.21 21.58 42.52
CA GLY A 96 -1.32 21.93 43.94
C GLY A 96 -2.45 21.26 44.73
N LYS A 97 -3.23 20.33 44.16
CA LYS A 97 -4.12 19.45 44.93
C LYS A 97 -3.90 17.97 44.61
N GLU A 98 -2.79 17.45 45.16
CA GLU A 98 -2.71 16.11 45.76
C GLU A 98 -1.35 15.92 46.44
N LYS A 99 -1.28 16.38 47.69
CA LYS A 99 -0.62 15.65 48.78
C LYS A 99 -1.46 15.89 50.02
N LYS A 100 -2.26 14.90 50.42
CA LYS A 100 -2.26 14.35 51.78
C LYS A 100 -3.41 13.34 51.98
N SER A 101 -2.95 12.18 52.46
CA SER A 101 -3.59 11.02 53.10
C SER A 101 -4.49 10.12 52.28
#